data_AF-A0AAD8HMM3-F1
#
_entry.id   AF-A0AAD8HMM3-F1
#
_cell.length_a   1.000
_cell.length_b   1.000
_cell.length_c   1.000
_cell.angle_alpha   90.00
_cell.angle_beta   90.00
_cell.angle_gamma   90.00
#
_symmetry.space_group_name_H-M   'P 1'
#
loop_
_entity.id
_entity.type
_entity.pdbx_description
1 polymer ?
#
loop_
_entity_poly.entity_id
_entity_poly.type
_entity_poly.pdbx_seq_one_letter_code
_entity_poly.pdbx_strand_id
1 'polypeptide(L)'
;MLKKGKSIMSQANSSVLEEFNLGASCPSPDPRYRYHIPETYYRQSEVIYLSNTFFLQLRCVCETTIENMARRPLRYSRRAISIRAFVVLVLLALLSLFVIIPHYEKVVYFLRPIWDKPPESFDYLPHYYAENVSMATICKLHGWSVRSRPRRVYDAIIFSNEIDLLEVRLGELNPLITKFVILEANTTFTAKPKPLFFTKNRHRFAFAEGKITHGVFPGRIASDGSKTHPFDREAAQRRAMNKLIRKSGISPNDLLIMSDADEIPSRSAVRLLQWCDGIPDVIHLELKNYMYSFEFPLESGNWKPAVHVYRPWTVYKHSRQSDYVLSNAGWHCSFCFRTIQEFVFKMTAYSHADRVKRSDFLDVSRIQKIICQGDDLYDMLPEEYSFRELFKRMGSIPRSTSAVHVPAYLLENAEKFKFLLPGGCLRQSDTEFLDRF
;
A
#
# COMPACT_ATOMS: atom_id res chain seq x y z
N MET A 1 -48.29 -20.50 -40.93
CA MET A 1 -47.21 -20.86 -41.88
C MET A 1 -45.88 -20.70 -41.16
N LEU A 2 -45.30 -21.81 -40.70
CA LEU A 2 -44.03 -22.42 -41.19
C LEU A 2 -42.80 -21.57 -40.82
N LYS A 3 -42.04 -21.98 -39.78
CA LYS A 3 -40.76 -22.79 -39.82
C LYS A 3 -39.54 -21.88 -40.12
N LYS A 4 -38.32 -22.03 -39.58
CA LYS A 4 -37.62 -23.08 -38.81
C LYS A 4 -36.22 -22.55 -38.40
N GLY A 5 -35.66 -23.07 -37.28
CA GLY A 5 -34.22 -23.30 -37.07
C GLY A 5 -33.57 -22.45 -35.97
N LYS A 6 -32.89 -22.98 -34.95
CA LYS A 6 -32.49 -24.35 -34.59
C LYS A 6 -32.34 -24.44 -33.07
N SER A 7 -32.99 -25.44 -32.48
CA SER A 7 -32.63 -26.12 -31.22
C SER A 7 -32.08 -27.50 -31.62
N ILE A 8 -31.01 -27.94 -30.93
CA ILE A 8 -30.36 -29.27 -30.79
C ILE A 8 -29.01 -28.88 -30.13
N MET A 9 -28.68 -29.15 -28.87
CA MET A 9 -28.60 -30.46 -28.22
C MET A 9 -28.49 -30.25 -26.69
N SER A 10 -29.54 -30.57 -25.94
CA SER A 10 -29.44 -31.01 -24.55
C SER A 10 -29.56 -32.53 -24.55
N GLN A 11 -28.91 -33.20 -23.59
CA GLN A 11 -28.79 -34.65 -23.37
C GLN A 11 -27.51 -35.27 -23.93
N ALA A 12 -26.48 -35.37 -23.08
CA ALA A 12 -25.73 -36.60 -22.85
C ALA A 12 -24.79 -36.43 -21.63
N ASN A 13 -24.87 -37.40 -20.72
CA ASN A 13 -23.91 -37.77 -19.68
C ASN A 13 -23.93 -37.04 -18.33
N SER A 14 -25.09 -37.14 -17.68
CA SER A 14 -25.14 -37.59 -16.28
C SER A 14 -24.72 -39.07 -16.20
N SER A 15 -23.43 -39.38 -16.02
CA SER A 15 -22.97 -40.75 -15.69
C SER A 15 -21.47 -40.85 -15.37
N VAL A 16 -20.91 -39.97 -14.53
CA VAL A 16 -19.61 -40.24 -13.88
C VAL A 16 -19.51 -39.50 -12.53
N LEU A 17 -20.38 -39.83 -11.56
CA LEU A 17 -20.25 -39.34 -10.17
C LEU A 17 -20.71 -40.39 -9.13
N GLU A 18 -20.54 -41.68 -9.43
CA GLU A 18 -20.63 -42.76 -8.45
C GLU A 18 -19.40 -43.65 -8.56
N GLU A 19 -18.44 -43.40 -7.67
CA GLU A 19 -17.55 -44.37 -7.01
C GLU A 19 -16.34 -43.60 -6.49
N PHE A 20 -16.36 -43.23 -5.20
CA PHE A 20 -15.25 -43.27 -4.24
C PHE A 20 -15.74 -42.65 -2.94
N ASN A 21 -16.57 -43.43 -2.24
CA ASN A 21 -16.92 -43.19 -0.85
C ASN A 21 -15.78 -43.74 0.00
N LEU A 22 -14.79 -42.90 0.36
CA LEU A 22 -13.78 -43.22 1.36
C LEU A 22 -14.01 -42.29 2.56
N GLY A 23 -14.61 -42.85 3.60
CA GLY A 23 -14.78 -42.19 4.89
C GLY A 23 -13.43 -41.92 5.54
N ALA A 24 -13.12 -40.64 5.75
CA ALA A 24 -12.13 -40.18 6.72
C ALA A 24 -12.63 -38.85 7.31
N SER A 25 -13.09 -38.91 8.55
CA SER A 25 -13.51 -37.75 9.35
C SER A 25 -12.28 -36.97 9.82
N CYS A 26 -12.08 -35.75 9.31
CA CYS A 26 -11.21 -34.74 9.90
C CYS A 26 -12.06 -33.70 10.66
N PRO A 27 -11.66 -33.24 11.85
CA PRO A 27 -12.47 -32.34 12.66
C PRO A 27 -12.56 -30.95 12.00
N SER A 28 -13.78 -30.40 11.95
CA SER A 28 -14.03 -29.03 11.51
C SER A 28 -13.62 -28.01 12.58
N PRO A 29 -13.15 -26.81 12.22
CA PRO A 29 -12.90 -25.74 13.19
C PRO A 29 -14.22 -25.18 13.75
N ASP A 30 -14.25 -24.89 15.06
CA ASP A 30 -15.36 -24.24 15.76
C ASP A 30 -15.76 -22.91 15.08
N PRO A 31 -17.04 -22.69 14.72
CA PRO A 31 -17.49 -21.51 13.98
C PRO A 31 -17.47 -20.18 14.76
N ARG A 32 -16.92 -20.12 15.97
CA ARG A 32 -16.98 -18.93 16.86
C ARG A 32 -15.83 -17.92 16.77
N TYR A 33 -14.88 -18.07 15.84
CA TYR A 33 -13.83 -17.06 15.61
C TYR A 33 -13.82 -16.57 14.16
N ARG A 34 -14.83 -15.78 13.79
CA ARG A 34 -14.82 -14.94 12.58
C ARG A 34 -14.02 -13.67 12.87
N TYR A 35 -12.80 -13.58 12.37
CA TYR A 35 -12.10 -12.30 12.25
C TYR A 35 -12.19 -11.85 10.78
N HIS A 36 -12.98 -10.81 10.52
CA HIS A 36 -12.95 -10.10 9.23
C HIS A 36 -11.65 -9.28 9.14
N ILE A 37 -10.68 -9.82 8.41
CA ILE A 37 -9.43 -9.17 7.98
C ILE A 37 -9.61 -8.78 6.50
N PRO A 38 -9.11 -7.63 6.01
CA PRO A 38 -9.31 -7.19 4.62
C PRO A 38 -8.81 -8.21 3.58
N GLU A 39 -9.60 -8.47 2.54
CA GLU A 39 -9.38 -9.47 1.47
C GLU A 39 -8.06 -9.31 0.67
N THR A 40 -7.40 -8.15 0.74
CA THR A 40 -6.10 -7.94 0.07
C THR A 40 -4.92 -8.56 0.81
N TYR A 41 -5.05 -8.81 2.12
CA TYR A 41 -3.98 -9.44 2.90
C TYR A 41 -3.85 -10.92 2.58
N TYR A 42 -4.95 -11.59 2.20
CA TYR A 42 -4.93 -13.00 1.84
C TYR A 42 -4.06 -13.27 0.61
N ARG A 43 -4.05 -12.43 -0.44
CA ARG A 43 -3.40 -12.79 -1.72
C ARG A 43 -1.88 -12.89 -1.70
N GLN A 44 -1.15 -12.11 -0.91
CA GLN A 44 0.33 -12.25 -0.82
C GLN A 44 0.73 -13.44 0.06
N SER A 45 0.03 -13.67 1.18
CA SER A 45 0.24 -14.85 2.02
C SER A 45 -0.30 -16.14 1.38
N GLU A 46 -1.32 -16.08 0.51
CA GLU A 46 -1.83 -17.23 -0.25
C GLU A 46 -0.81 -17.72 -1.27
N VAL A 47 0.02 -16.86 -1.88
CA VAL A 47 1.09 -17.33 -2.78
C VAL A 47 2.11 -18.19 -2.04
N ILE A 48 2.41 -17.83 -0.77
CA ILE A 48 3.29 -18.61 0.11
C ILE A 48 2.56 -19.83 0.67
N TYR A 49 1.28 -19.72 1.06
CA TYR A 49 0.50 -20.85 1.59
C TYR A 49 0.19 -21.90 0.51
N LEU A 50 -0.19 -21.48 -0.70
CA LEU A 50 -0.39 -22.33 -1.88
C LEU A 50 0.89 -23.07 -2.26
N SER A 51 2.08 -22.49 -2.08
CA SER A 51 3.34 -23.22 -2.28
C SER A 51 3.52 -24.37 -1.28
N ASN A 52 3.15 -24.17 -0.01
CA ASN A 52 3.29 -25.21 1.01
C ASN A 52 2.20 -26.30 0.88
N THR A 53 0.95 -25.94 0.57
CA THR A 53 -0.12 -26.92 0.32
C THR A 53 0.07 -27.68 -1.00
N PHE A 54 0.63 -27.06 -2.05
CA PHE A 54 0.96 -27.78 -3.29
C PHE A 54 2.08 -28.80 -3.07
N PHE A 55 3.12 -28.47 -2.28
CA PHE A 55 4.19 -29.41 -1.91
C PHE A 55 3.72 -30.52 -0.94
N LEU A 56 2.77 -30.22 -0.02
CA LEU A 56 2.16 -31.22 0.87
C LEU A 56 1.18 -32.15 0.13
N GLN A 57 0.41 -31.64 -0.84
CA GLN A 57 -0.45 -32.48 -1.70
C GLN A 57 0.39 -33.37 -2.62
N LEU A 58 1.52 -32.88 -3.15
CA LEU A 58 2.48 -33.69 -3.92
C LEU A 58 3.13 -34.81 -3.08
N ARG A 59 3.41 -34.57 -1.79
CA ARG A 59 3.86 -35.63 -0.86
C ARG A 59 2.77 -36.65 -0.53
N CYS A 60 1.54 -36.19 -0.28
CA CYS A 60 0.43 -37.07 0.09
C CYS A 60 -0.03 -37.97 -1.08
N VAL A 61 0.04 -37.48 -2.32
CA VAL A 61 -0.23 -38.26 -3.54
C VAL A 61 0.86 -39.31 -3.77
N CYS A 62 2.10 -39.07 -3.32
CA CYS A 62 3.21 -40.01 -3.44
C CYS A 62 3.18 -41.14 -2.40
N GLU A 63 2.70 -40.87 -1.18
CA GLU A 63 2.59 -41.90 -0.12
C GLU A 63 1.36 -42.81 -0.31
N THR A 64 0.22 -42.27 -0.75
CA THR A 64 -1.01 -43.07 -0.97
C THR A 64 -0.95 -43.98 -2.19
N THR A 65 -0.01 -43.77 -3.12
CA THR A 65 0.21 -44.67 -4.26
C THR A 65 1.09 -45.89 -3.93
N ILE A 66 1.79 -45.90 -2.79
CA ILE A 66 2.73 -46.98 -2.44
C ILE A 66 2.03 -48.13 -1.69
N GLU A 67 0.88 -47.91 -1.03
CA GLU A 67 0.24 -48.95 -0.22
C GLU A 67 -0.85 -49.80 -0.94
N ASN A 68 -1.33 -49.43 -2.13
CA ASN A 68 -2.46 -50.11 -2.78
C ASN A 68 -2.15 -50.94 -4.04
N MET A 69 -0.88 -51.25 -4.34
CA MET A 69 -0.54 -52.11 -5.48
C MET A 69 -0.20 -53.55 -5.07
N ALA A 70 -1.19 -54.26 -4.53
CA ALA A 70 -1.17 -55.72 -4.47
C ALA A 70 -2.18 -56.31 -5.48
N ARG A 71 -1.63 -56.98 -6.50
CA ARG A 71 -2.26 -58.03 -7.34
C ARG A 71 -3.42 -57.62 -8.27
N ARG A 72 -3.10 -57.08 -9.45
CA ARG A 72 -3.76 -57.44 -10.73
C ARG A 72 -2.74 -57.35 -11.88
N PRO A 73 -2.68 -58.32 -12.82
CA PRO A 73 -1.79 -58.22 -13.95
C PRO A 73 -2.37 -57.21 -14.96
N LEU A 74 -1.98 -55.95 -14.81
CA LEU A 74 -2.20 -54.94 -15.83
C LEU A 74 -1.31 -55.28 -17.03
N ARG A 75 -1.92 -55.55 -18.19
CA ARG A 75 -1.22 -55.49 -19.48
C ARG A 75 -0.65 -54.08 -19.63
N TYR A 76 0.62 -53.92 -19.26
CA TYR A 76 1.33 -52.66 -19.34
C TYR A 76 1.71 -52.41 -20.81
N SER A 77 0.81 -51.76 -21.54
CA SER A 77 1.21 -51.09 -22.78
C SER A 77 2.18 -49.98 -22.41
N ARG A 78 3.49 -50.26 -22.51
CA ARG A 78 4.52 -49.22 -22.45
C ARG A 78 4.33 -48.32 -23.66
N ARG A 79 3.41 -47.35 -23.58
CA ARG A 79 3.53 -46.14 -24.41
C ARG A 79 4.78 -45.44 -23.92
N ALA A 80 5.93 -45.81 -24.48
CA ALA A 80 7.16 -45.09 -24.28
C ALA A 80 6.88 -43.62 -24.57
N ILE A 81 7.13 -42.75 -23.59
CA ILE A 81 7.11 -41.31 -23.81
C ILE A 81 8.01 -41.09 -25.03
N SER A 82 7.44 -40.57 -26.12
CA SER A 82 8.23 -40.36 -27.33
C SER A 82 9.47 -39.54 -26.97
N ILE A 83 10.62 -39.82 -27.59
CA ILE A 83 11.86 -39.07 -27.34
C ILE A 83 11.61 -37.55 -27.42
N ARG A 84 10.71 -37.13 -28.32
CA ARG A 84 10.25 -35.73 -28.43
C ARG A 84 9.60 -35.19 -27.16
N ALA A 85 8.70 -35.96 -26.55
CA ALA A 85 8.04 -35.57 -25.29
C ALA A 85 9.03 -35.56 -24.11
N PHE A 86 10.00 -36.49 -24.07
CA PHE A 86 11.06 -36.46 -23.06
C PHE A 86 11.97 -35.23 -23.21
N VAL A 87 12.38 -34.91 -24.44
CA VAL A 87 13.17 -33.70 -24.72
C VAL A 87 12.41 -32.43 -24.31
N VAL A 88 11.12 -32.34 -24.60
CA VAL A 88 10.28 -31.20 -24.16
C VAL A 88 10.23 -31.10 -22.63
N LEU A 89 10.05 -32.20 -21.92
CA LEU A 89 10.03 -32.20 -20.45
C LEU A 89 11.38 -31.76 -19.85
N VAL A 90 12.50 -32.21 -20.42
CA VAL A 90 13.83 -31.77 -20.00
C VAL A 90 14.01 -30.28 -20.27
N LEU A 91 13.60 -29.78 -21.44
CA LEU A 91 13.65 -28.34 -21.74
C LEU A 91 12.77 -27.51 -20.81
N LEU A 92 11.58 -27.99 -20.46
CA LEU A 92 10.70 -27.33 -19.48
C LEU A 92 11.29 -27.37 -18.07
N ALA A 93 11.93 -28.47 -17.67
CA ALA A 93 12.61 -28.58 -16.39
C ALA A 93 13.81 -27.63 -16.32
N LEU A 94 14.61 -27.54 -17.39
CA LEU A 94 15.72 -26.60 -17.50
C LEU A 94 15.23 -25.14 -17.49
N LEU A 95 14.17 -24.82 -18.25
CA LEU A 95 13.53 -23.49 -18.21
C LEU A 95 13.04 -23.15 -16.81
N SER A 96 12.42 -24.11 -16.13
CA SER A 96 11.93 -23.93 -14.76
C SER A 96 13.07 -23.68 -13.78
N LEU A 97 14.15 -24.47 -13.85
CA LEU A 97 15.29 -24.39 -12.96
C LEU A 97 16.13 -23.13 -13.17
N PHE A 98 16.37 -22.73 -14.42
CA PHE A 98 17.28 -21.64 -14.76
C PHE A 98 16.60 -20.29 -15.01
N VAL A 99 15.30 -20.26 -15.31
CA VAL A 99 14.58 -19.02 -15.60
C VAL A 99 13.46 -18.76 -14.60
N ILE A 100 12.55 -19.71 -14.39
CA ILE A 100 11.36 -19.48 -13.57
C ILE A 100 11.72 -19.37 -12.09
N ILE A 101 12.47 -20.31 -11.52
CA ILE A 101 12.80 -20.31 -10.09
C ILE A 101 13.65 -19.08 -9.70
N PRO A 102 14.74 -18.72 -10.41
CA PRO A 102 15.55 -17.55 -10.04
C PRO A 102 14.82 -16.21 -10.23
N HIS A 103 13.82 -16.16 -11.12
CA HIS A 103 13.06 -14.96 -11.43
C HIS A 103 11.58 -15.08 -11.08
N TYR A 104 11.24 -15.92 -10.09
CA TYR A 104 9.85 -16.31 -9.83
C TYR A 104 8.93 -15.10 -9.63
N GLU A 105 9.37 -14.09 -8.89
CA GLU A 105 8.56 -12.89 -8.69
C GLU A 105 8.37 -12.11 -9.98
N LYS A 106 9.42 -11.89 -10.77
CA LYS A 106 9.27 -11.20 -12.06
C LYS A 106 8.28 -11.94 -12.94
N VAL A 107 8.31 -13.27 -12.94
CA VAL A 107 7.31 -14.10 -13.63
C VAL A 107 5.91 -13.91 -13.04
N VAL A 108 5.76 -13.94 -11.71
CA VAL A 108 4.46 -13.78 -11.03
C VAL A 108 3.86 -12.39 -11.28
N TYR A 109 4.65 -11.32 -11.14
CA TYR A 109 4.22 -9.94 -11.42
C TYR A 109 3.92 -9.74 -12.92
N PHE A 110 4.73 -10.32 -13.81
CA PHE A 110 4.47 -10.28 -15.25
C PHE A 110 3.15 -11.00 -15.62
N LEU A 111 2.87 -12.14 -14.99
CA LEU A 111 1.66 -12.93 -15.23
C LEU A 111 0.47 -12.47 -14.36
N ARG A 112 0.64 -11.46 -13.51
CA ARG A 112 -0.41 -10.89 -12.64
C ARG A 112 -1.70 -10.57 -13.39
N PRO A 113 -1.68 -9.97 -14.59
CA PRO A 113 -2.90 -9.73 -15.39
C PRO A 113 -3.74 -10.97 -15.73
N ILE A 114 -3.19 -12.18 -15.60
CA ILE A 114 -3.90 -13.43 -15.90
C ILE A 114 -4.73 -13.91 -14.70
N TRP A 115 -4.22 -13.74 -13.48
CA TRP A 115 -4.79 -14.35 -12.28
C TRP A 115 -5.32 -13.33 -11.25
N ASP A 116 -4.89 -12.07 -11.32
CA ASP A 116 -5.33 -11.00 -10.44
C ASP A 116 -6.42 -10.13 -11.10
N LYS A 117 -7.20 -9.42 -10.30
CA LYS A 117 -8.28 -8.53 -10.77
C LYS A 117 -8.19 -7.18 -10.08
N PRO A 118 -8.56 -6.09 -10.77
CA PRO A 118 -8.53 -4.76 -10.16
C PRO A 118 -9.47 -4.72 -8.94
N PRO A 119 -9.16 -3.88 -7.94
CA PRO A 119 -10.05 -3.68 -6.80
C PRO A 119 -11.37 -3.08 -7.27
N GLU A 120 -12.40 -3.20 -6.43
CA GLU A 120 -13.69 -2.56 -6.68
C GLU A 120 -13.54 -1.05 -6.92
N SER A 121 -14.33 -0.51 -7.83
CA SER A 121 -14.31 0.92 -8.13
C SER A 121 -14.77 1.75 -6.93
N PHE A 122 -14.29 2.99 -6.88
CA PHE A 122 -14.78 4.00 -5.96
C PHE A 122 -15.81 4.90 -6.65
N ASP A 123 -16.67 5.52 -5.86
CA ASP A 123 -17.54 6.61 -6.24
C ASP A 123 -16.77 7.93 -6.11
N TYR A 124 -16.30 8.44 -7.25
CA TYR A 124 -15.53 9.68 -7.29
C TYR A 124 -16.45 10.90 -7.18
N LEU A 125 -16.28 11.64 -6.09
CA LEU A 125 -16.84 12.96 -5.90
C LEU A 125 -15.94 13.97 -6.60
N PRO A 126 -16.48 14.80 -7.52
CA PRO A 126 -15.69 15.87 -8.12
C PRO A 126 -15.19 16.82 -7.02
N HIS A 127 -14.07 17.49 -7.25
CA HIS A 127 -13.56 18.51 -6.33
C HIS A 127 -13.64 19.86 -7.01
N TYR A 128 -14.73 20.59 -6.77
CA TYR A 128 -14.90 21.93 -7.31
C TYR A 128 -14.07 22.92 -6.51
N TYR A 129 -13.16 23.62 -7.17
CA TYR A 129 -12.34 24.66 -6.55
C TYR A 129 -11.96 25.75 -7.55
N ALA A 130 -12.10 27.00 -7.13
CA ALA A 130 -11.54 28.18 -7.77
C ALA A 130 -11.38 29.28 -6.71
N GLU A 131 -10.33 30.09 -6.81
CA GLU A 131 -9.94 31.06 -5.77
C GLU A 131 -11.06 32.06 -5.43
N ASN A 132 -11.83 32.48 -6.44
CA ASN A 132 -12.86 33.52 -6.31
C ASN A 132 -14.30 32.98 -6.20
N VAL A 133 -14.47 31.68 -5.89
CA VAL A 133 -15.81 31.08 -5.73
C VAL A 133 -16.13 30.87 -4.25
N SER A 134 -17.32 31.31 -3.83
CA SER A 134 -17.75 31.22 -2.43
C SER A 134 -17.95 29.77 -1.96
N MET A 135 -17.68 29.48 -0.68
CA MET A 135 -17.96 28.14 -0.12
C MET A 135 -19.43 27.75 -0.18
N ALA A 136 -20.35 28.71 -0.07
CA ALA A 136 -21.78 28.42 -0.23
C ALA A 136 -22.08 27.86 -1.63
N THR A 137 -21.49 28.44 -2.67
CA THR A 137 -21.60 27.95 -4.05
C THR A 137 -20.98 26.55 -4.18
N ILE A 138 -19.75 26.36 -3.67
CA ILE A 138 -19.05 25.08 -3.79
C ILE A 138 -19.81 23.96 -3.06
N CYS A 139 -20.24 24.16 -1.82
CA CYS A 139 -21.04 23.16 -1.11
C CYS A 139 -22.33 22.82 -1.88
N LYS A 140 -23.03 23.82 -2.41
CA LYS A 140 -24.27 23.62 -3.18
C LYS A 140 -24.06 22.79 -4.44
N LEU A 141 -22.90 22.89 -5.11
CA LEU A 141 -22.56 22.06 -6.28
C LEU A 141 -22.48 20.56 -5.94
N HIS A 142 -22.25 20.21 -4.67
CA HIS A 142 -22.29 18.83 -4.18
C HIS A 142 -23.66 18.42 -3.64
N GLY A 143 -24.66 19.32 -3.66
CA GLY A 143 -25.92 19.11 -2.92
C GLY A 143 -25.78 19.26 -1.40
N TRP A 144 -24.66 19.82 -0.93
CA TRP A 144 -24.38 20.07 0.48
C TRP A 144 -24.78 21.48 0.90
N SER A 145 -24.98 21.70 2.19
CA SER A 145 -25.22 23.03 2.75
C SER A 145 -23.95 23.62 3.35
N VAL A 146 -23.87 24.95 3.45
CA VAL A 146 -22.74 25.62 4.09
C VAL A 146 -22.97 25.73 5.60
N ARG A 147 -21.92 25.51 6.39
CA ARG A 147 -21.95 25.64 7.85
C ARG A 147 -21.76 27.10 8.27
N SER A 148 -22.40 27.50 9.38
CA SER A 148 -22.17 28.80 10.02
C SER A 148 -20.78 28.93 10.65
N ARG A 149 -20.20 27.80 11.05
CA ARG A 149 -18.84 27.69 11.59
C ARG A 149 -18.12 26.45 11.04
N PRO A 150 -16.81 26.54 10.78
CA PRO A 150 -16.03 25.41 10.28
C PRO A 150 -15.96 24.31 11.35
N ARG A 151 -15.91 23.04 10.93
CA ARG A 151 -15.53 21.94 11.81
C ARG A 151 -14.09 22.11 12.30
N ARG A 152 -13.78 21.62 13.50
CA ARG A 152 -12.37 21.46 13.91
C ARG A 152 -11.79 20.29 13.13
N VAL A 153 -10.49 20.36 12.83
CA VAL A 153 -9.80 19.33 12.04
C VAL A 153 -8.61 18.82 12.82
N TYR A 154 -8.54 17.50 12.97
CA TYR A 154 -7.48 16.78 13.64
C TYR A 154 -6.72 15.97 12.60
N ASP A 155 -5.42 16.19 12.49
CA ASP A 155 -4.57 15.52 11.52
C ASP A 155 -3.73 14.44 12.21
N ALA A 156 -4.15 13.17 12.08
CA ALA A 156 -3.50 12.05 12.75
C ALA A 156 -2.49 11.36 11.84
N ILE A 157 -1.22 11.35 12.28
CA ILE A 157 -0.07 10.95 11.48
C ILE A 157 0.75 9.91 12.26
N ILE A 158 1.00 8.75 11.65
CA ILE A 158 2.06 7.85 12.11
C ILE A 158 3.37 8.29 11.47
N PHE A 159 4.38 8.52 12.30
CA PHE A 159 5.63 9.15 11.88
C PHE A 159 6.85 8.24 12.07
N SER A 160 7.70 8.20 11.05
CA SER A 160 8.98 7.49 11.07
C SER A 160 10.17 8.44 10.91
N ASN A 161 10.62 8.71 9.68
CA ASN A 161 11.84 9.47 9.38
C ASN A 161 11.63 10.58 8.33
N GLU A 162 10.40 10.76 7.86
CA GLU A 162 10.00 11.74 6.83
C GLU A 162 9.96 13.19 7.35
N ILE A 163 11.03 13.67 8.03
CA ILE A 163 11.03 14.96 8.72
C ILE A 163 10.73 16.13 7.76
N ASP A 164 11.35 16.13 6.57
CA ASP A 164 11.14 17.20 5.59
C ASP A 164 9.70 17.21 5.03
N LEU A 165 9.12 16.05 4.72
CA LEU A 165 7.71 15.97 4.28
C LEU A 165 6.74 16.31 5.41
N LEU A 166 7.03 15.91 6.65
CA LEU A 166 6.23 16.31 7.80
C LEU A 166 6.24 17.83 7.96
N GLU A 167 7.38 18.49 7.74
CA GLU A 167 7.45 19.96 7.80
C GLU A 167 6.63 20.62 6.70
N VAL A 168 6.73 20.13 5.46
CA VAL A 168 5.90 20.61 4.34
C VAL A 168 4.42 20.43 4.63
N ARG A 169 4.02 19.24 5.13
CA ARG A 169 2.65 18.91 5.50
C ARG A 169 2.11 19.85 6.58
N LEU A 170 2.83 19.98 7.70
CA LEU A 170 2.42 20.83 8.81
C LEU A 170 2.35 22.29 8.39
N GLY A 171 3.32 22.77 7.61
CA GLY A 171 3.32 24.13 7.06
C GLY A 171 2.10 24.41 6.18
N GLU A 172 1.83 23.52 5.23
CA GLU A 172 0.69 23.62 4.29
C GLU A 172 -0.66 23.64 5.02
N LEU A 173 -0.81 22.79 6.04
CA LEU A 173 -2.08 22.57 6.73
C LEU A 173 -2.26 23.42 8.00
N ASN A 174 -1.19 24.07 8.50
CA ASN A 174 -1.21 24.82 9.76
C ASN A 174 -2.40 25.77 9.89
N PRO A 175 -2.82 26.53 8.87
CA PRO A 175 -3.94 27.46 9.00
C PRO A 175 -5.31 26.78 9.24
N LEU A 176 -5.47 25.52 8.82
CA LEU A 176 -6.75 24.82 8.81
C LEU A 176 -6.90 23.84 9.99
N ILE A 177 -5.77 23.30 10.47
CA ILE A 177 -5.74 22.25 11.49
C ILE A 177 -5.90 22.85 12.89
N THR A 178 -6.71 22.16 13.70
CA THR A 178 -6.89 22.41 15.12
C THR A 178 -5.79 21.74 15.94
N LYS A 179 -5.54 20.45 15.70
CA LYS A 179 -4.43 19.71 16.31
C LYS A 179 -3.78 18.74 15.31
N PHE A 180 -2.45 18.73 15.28
CA PHE A 180 -1.66 17.67 14.67
C PHE A 180 -1.43 16.59 15.71
N VAL A 181 -1.86 15.37 15.44
CA VAL A 181 -1.77 14.22 16.35
C VAL A 181 -0.71 13.28 15.82
N ILE A 182 0.52 13.41 16.34
CA ILE A 182 1.70 12.74 15.81
C ILE A 182 2.06 11.57 16.73
N LEU A 183 1.97 10.35 16.21
CA LEU A 183 2.43 9.15 16.90
C LEU A 183 3.78 8.71 16.31
N GLU A 184 4.79 8.66 17.16
CA GLU A 184 6.14 8.24 16.80
C GLU A 184 6.54 6.99 17.58
N ALA A 185 7.13 6.00 16.93
CA ALA A 185 7.65 4.81 17.60
C ALA A 185 9.18 4.88 17.80
N ASN A 186 9.68 4.23 18.86
CA ASN A 186 11.11 4.02 19.08
C ASN A 186 11.66 2.73 18.42
N THR A 187 10.85 2.05 17.60
CA THR A 187 11.28 0.92 16.77
C THR A 187 10.77 1.04 15.34
N THR A 188 11.45 0.40 14.40
CA THR A 188 10.99 0.17 13.03
C THR A 188 9.88 -0.90 12.99
N PHE A 189 9.22 -1.06 11.84
CA PHE A 189 8.32 -2.21 11.62
C PHE A 189 9.09 -3.52 11.45
N THR A 190 10.39 -3.46 11.18
CA THR A 190 11.31 -4.60 11.26
C THR A 190 11.87 -4.85 12.67
N ALA A 191 11.30 -4.21 13.70
CA ALA A 191 11.63 -4.40 15.11
C ALA A 191 13.06 -3.99 15.53
N LYS A 192 13.72 -3.17 14.72
CA LYS A 192 15.01 -2.56 15.06
C LYS A 192 14.76 -1.31 15.90
N PRO A 193 15.59 -1.01 16.92
CA PRO A 193 15.56 0.28 17.60
C PRO A 193 15.69 1.42 16.58
N LYS A 194 14.98 2.53 16.82
CA LYS A 194 15.18 3.77 16.05
C LYS A 194 15.11 4.98 16.98
N PRO A 195 15.89 6.04 16.72
CA PRO A 195 15.73 7.30 17.41
C PRO A 195 14.33 7.87 17.20
N LEU A 196 13.87 8.64 18.17
CA LEU A 196 12.69 9.48 18.05
C LEU A 196 13.04 10.73 17.23
N PHE A 197 13.06 10.58 15.90
CA PHE A 197 13.31 11.62 14.90
C PHE A 197 12.50 12.90 15.11
N PHE A 198 11.18 12.81 15.34
CA PHE A 198 10.34 13.98 15.59
C PHE A 198 10.76 14.66 16.88
N THR A 199 10.96 13.88 17.95
CA THR A 199 11.40 14.40 19.25
C THR A 199 12.75 15.12 19.14
N LYS A 200 13.74 14.52 18.46
CA LYS A 200 15.06 15.13 18.23
C LYS A 200 15.00 16.41 17.39
N ASN A 201 14.02 16.49 16.47
CA ASN A 201 13.88 17.61 15.53
C ASN A 201 12.70 18.54 15.88
N ARG A 202 12.18 18.47 17.11
CA ARG A 202 10.96 19.20 17.51
C ARG A 202 11.06 20.71 17.28
N HIS A 203 12.26 21.27 17.43
CA HIS A 203 12.55 22.68 17.17
C HIS A 203 12.16 23.14 15.75
N ARG A 204 12.24 22.26 14.74
CA ARG A 204 11.82 22.57 13.35
C ARG A 204 10.33 22.87 13.22
N PHE A 205 9.52 22.38 14.17
CA PHE A 205 8.07 22.50 14.16
C PHE A 205 7.54 23.56 15.14
N ALA A 206 8.42 24.44 15.65
CA ALA A 206 8.07 25.49 16.62
C ALA A 206 6.90 26.37 16.16
N PHE A 207 6.76 26.61 14.84
CA PHE A 207 5.67 27.37 14.23
C PHE A 207 4.27 26.75 14.44
N ALA A 208 4.21 25.45 14.77
CA ALA A 208 2.97 24.71 15.00
C ALA A 208 2.89 24.10 16.42
N GLU A 209 3.84 24.40 17.32
CA GLU A 209 3.98 23.74 18.64
C GLU A 209 2.68 23.76 19.46
N GLY A 210 1.95 24.88 19.50
CA GLY A 210 0.67 24.99 20.21
C GLY A 210 -0.45 24.08 19.67
N LYS A 211 -0.30 23.56 18.46
CA LYS A 211 -1.24 22.66 17.80
C LYS A 211 -0.78 21.19 17.83
N ILE A 212 0.41 20.88 18.33
CA ILE A 212 0.93 19.50 18.28
C ILE A 212 0.50 18.72 19.53
N THR A 213 -0.04 17.52 19.31
CA THR A 213 -0.22 16.47 20.32
C THR A 213 0.67 15.30 19.92
N HIS A 214 1.83 15.18 20.57
CA HIS A 214 2.80 14.14 20.28
C HIS A 214 2.69 12.98 21.28
N GLY A 215 2.79 11.75 20.77
CA GLY A 215 2.82 10.55 21.58
C GLY A 215 3.91 9.59 21.11
N VAL A 216 4.57 8.95 22.07
CA VAL A 216 5.59 7.92 21.81
C VAL A 216 4.98 6.53 21.99
N PHE A 217 5.12 5.68 20.98
CA PHE A 217 4.77 4.28 21.03
C PHE A 217 6.02 3.43 21.36
N PRO A 218 6.06 2.75 22.52
CA PRO A 218 7.15 1.84 22.86
C PRO A 218 6.99 0.54 22.07
N GLY A 219 7.70 0.43 20.95
CA GLY A 219 7.73 -0.77 20.13
C GLY A 219 8.52 -1.90 20.79
N ARG A 220 8.15 -3.14 20.48
CA ARG A 220 8.88 -4.32 20.97
C ARG A 220 10.08 -4.58 20.05
N ILE A 221 11.29 -4.47 20.59
CA ILE A 221 12.51 -4.89 19.91
C ILE A 221 12.45 -6.41 19.72
N ALA A 222 12.84 -6.90 18.54
CA ALA A 222 12.91 -8.35 18.34
C ALA A 222 14.00 -8.94 19.25
N SER A 223 13.62 -9.88 20.12
CA SER A 223 14.55 -10.87 20.63
C SER A 223 14.86 -11.86 19.50
N ASP A 224 16.03 -12.50 19.56
CA ASP A 224 16.33 -13.68 18.75
C ASP A 224 15.10 -14.61 18.70
N GLY A 225 14.67 -14.97 17.48
CA GLY A 225 13.52 -15.84 17.23
C GLY A 225 12.14 -15.18 17.12
N SER A 226 11.98 -13.86 17.27
CA SER A 226 10.69 -13.18 17.11
C SER A 226 10.23 -13.14 15.64
N LYS A 227 9.25 -13.98 15.27
CA LYS A 227 8.67 -14.07 13.92
C LYS A 227 7.50 -13.11 13.66
N THR A 228 7.30 -12.07 14.47
CA THR A 228 6.17 -11.15 14.27
C THR A 228 6.32 -10.37 12.98
N HIS A 229 5.30 -10.44 12.12
CA HIS A 229 5.33 -9.82 10.80
C HIS A 229 5.34 -8.27 10.90
N PRO A 230 6.05 -7.55 10.02
CA PRO A 230 6.07 -6.09 10.05
C PRO A 230 4.68 -5.41 10.05
N PHE A 231 3.74 -5.94 9.26
CA PHE A 231 2.35 -5.45 9.24
C PHE A 231 1.61 -5.61 10.58
N ASP A 232 1.92 -6.62 11.40
CA ASP A 232 1.31 -6.76 12.73
C ASP A 232 1.77 -5.64 13.67
N ARG A 233 3.02 -5.20 13.52
CA ARG A 233 3.62 -4.11 14.29
C ARG A 233 3.06 -2.77 13.85
N GLU A 234 2.90 -2.57 12.53
CA GLU A 234 2.18 -1.43 11.98
C GLU A 234 0.73 -1.37 12.52
N ALA A 235 0.00 -2.49 12.48
CA ALA A 235 -1.36 -2.56 13.01
C ALA A 235 -1.41 -2.24 14.52
N ALA A 236 -0.39 -2.63 15.30
CA ALA A 236 -0.28 -2.26 16.71
C ALA A 236 -0.10 -0.74 16.91
N GLN A 237 0.73 -0.10 16.09
CA GLN A 237 0.88 1.36 16.11
C GLN A 237 -0.42 2.07 15.71
N ARG A 238 -1.09 1.61 14.64
CA ARG A 238 -2.41 2.11 14.22
C ARG A 238 -3.45 1.99 15.34
N ARG A 239 -3.44 0.91 16.12
CA ARG A 239 -4.30 0.78 17.31
C ARG A 239 -3.94 1.79 18.40
N ALA A 240 -2.65 2.00 18.67
CA ALA A 240 -2.19 2.94 19.71
C ALA A 240 -2.58 4.40 19.40
N MET A 241 -2.64 4.78 18.12
CA MET A 241 -3.07 6.11 17.67
C MET A 241 -4.45 6.51 18.23
N ASN A 242 -5.38 5.57 18.37
CA ASN A 242 -6.72 5.85 18.93
C ASN A 242 -6.70 6.49 20.31
N LYS A 243 -5.76 6.07 21.17
CA LYS A 243 -5.61 6.65 22.52
C LYS A 243 -5.11 8.10 22.43
N LEU A 244 -4.17 8.37 21.51
CA LEU A 244 -3.60 9.70 21.31
C LEU A 244 -4.63 10.67 20.69
N ILE A 245 -5.41 10.20 19.72
CA ILE A 245 -6.54 10.94 19.13
C ILE A 245 -7.51 11.39 20.23
N ARG A 246 -7.97 10.48 21.10
CA ARG A 246 -8.88 10.86 22.21
C ARG A 246 -8.25 11.88 23.16
N LYS A 247 -6.96 11.73 23.47
CA LYS A 247 -6.22 12.67 24.32
C LYS A 247 -6.03 14.06 23.70
N SER A 248 -6.12 14.18 22.38
CA SER A 248 -5.95 15.47 21.69
C SER A 248 -7.11 16.45 21.91
N GLY A 249 -8.23 16.00 22.46
CA GLY A 249 -9.42 16.82 22.70
C GLY A 249 -10.44 16.81 21.55
N ILE A 250 -10.30 15.86 20.60
CA ILE A 250 -11.29 15.66 19.54
C ILE A 250 -12.67 15.33 20.12
N SER A 251 -13.72 15.81 19.48
CA SER A 251 -15.10 15.64 19.90
C SER A 251 -15.96 15.16 18.74
N PRO A 252 -17.15 14.57 19.00
CA PRO A 252 -18.05 14.15 17.94
C PRO A 252 -18.34 15.28 16.95
N ASN A 253 -18.43 14.94 15.66
CA ASN A 253 -18.63 15.86 14.53
C ASN A 253 -17.42 16.76 14.16
N ASP A 254 -16.26 16.61 14.82
CA ASP A 254 -15.00 17.11 14.28
C ASP A 254 -14.55 16.26 13.07
N LEU A 255 -13.61 16.77 12.27
CA LEU A 255 -12.97 15.99 11.21
C LEU A 255 -11.68 15.37 11.71
N LEU A 256 -11.47 14.10 11.38
CA LEU A 256 -10.25 13.36 11.65
C LEU A 256 -9.64 12.89 10.33
N ILE A 257 -8.48 13.42 9.99
CA ILE A 257 -7.66 12.95 8.86
C ILE A 257 -6.82 11.78 9.37
N MET A 258 -6.87 10.66 8.66
CA MET A 258 -6.05 9.48 8.92
C MET A 258 -5.18 9.24 7.69
N SER A 259 -3.87 9.40 7.85
CA SER A 259 -2.92 9.36 6.73
C SER A 259 -1.50 9.10 7.21
N ASP A 260 -0.66 8.65 6.30
CA ASP A 260 0.78 8.53 6.54
C ASP A 260 1.50 9.89 6.31
N ALA A 261 2.74 10.04 6.77
CA ALA A 261 3.44 11.33 6.79
C ALA A 261 3.70 11.92 5.38
N ASP A 262 3.87 11.06 4.38
CA ASP A 262 4.11 11.37 2.98
C ASP A 262 2.84 11.65 2.16
N GLU A 263 1.65 11.55 2.77
CA GLU A 263 0.35 11.76 2.14
C GLU A 263 -0.27 13.11 2.55
N ILE A 264 0.01 14.19 1.85
CA ILE A 264 -0.34 15.57 2.20
C ILE A 264 -1.71 15.97 1.57
N PRO A 265 -2.80 16.10 2.35
CA PRO A 265 -4.05 16.68 1.86
C PRO A 265 -3.87 18.11 1.34
N SER A 266 -4.62 18.49 0.32
CA SER A 266 -4.63 19.88 -0.16
C SER A 266 -5.48 20.78 0.74
N ARG A 267 -5.09 22.06 0.84
CA ARG A 267 -5.86 23.06 1.58
C ARG A 267 -7.29 23.21 1.09
N SER A 268 -7.49 23.11 -0.23
CA SER A 268 -8.83 23.19 -0.84
C SER A 268 -9.72 22.02 -0.40
N ALA A 269 -9.20 20.79 -0.38
CA ALA A 269 -9.94 19.61 0.06
C ALA A 269 -10.30 19.70 1.53
N VAL A 270 -9.33 20.02 2.40
CA VAL A 270 -9.59 20.15 3.85
C VAL A 270 -10.60 21.25 4.11
N ARG A 271 -10.46 22.42 3.46
CA ARG A 271 -11.37 23.56 3.62
C ARG A 271 -12.80 23.23 3.15
N LEU A 272 -12.94 22.50 2.05
CA LEU A 272 -14.24 22.03 1.55
C LEU A 272 -14.98 21.23 2.62
N LEU A 273 -14.34 20.17 3.13
CA LEU A 273 -14.93 19.28 4.14
C LEU A 273 -15.21 20.01 5.47
N GLN A 274 -14.38 21.00 5.80
CA GLN A 274 -14.50 21.80 7.01
C GLN A 274 -15.76 22.67 7.01
N TRP A 275 -16.12 23.23 5.86
CA TRP A 275 -17.20 24.22 5.72
C TRP A 275 -18.52 23.65 5.19
N CYS A 276 -18.53 22.50 4.52
CA CYS A 276 -19.76 21.90 4.00
C CYS A 276 -20.40 20.92 4.99
N ASP A 277 -21.73 20.91 5.06
CA ASP A 277 -22.54 19.95 5.81
C ASP A 277 -23.29 19.00 4.90
N GLY A 278 -23.55 17.77 5.36
CA GLY A 278 -24.10 16.71 4.51
C GLY A 278 -23.06 15.92 3.71
N ILE A 279 -21.76 16.12 4.00
CA ILE A 279 -20.67 15.26 3.50
C ILE A 279 -20.85 13.82 4.00
N PRO A 280 -20.43 12.79 3.24
CA PRO A 280 -20.33 11.43 3.75
C PRO A 280 -19.54 11.34 5.07
N ASP A 281 -19.93 10.41 5.96
CA ASP A 281 -19.27 10.21 7.25
C ASP A 281 -17.78 9.79 7.10
N VAL A 282 -17.43 9.16 5.97
CA VAL A 282 -16.06 8.83 5.58
C VAL A 282 -15.85 9.14 4.11
N ILE A 283 -14.77 9.84 3.79
CA ILE A 283 -14.36 10.19 2.43
C ILE A 283 -12.86 9.91 2.29
N HIS A 284 -12.49 9.14 1.28
CA HIS A 284 -11.10 8.97 0.88
C HIS A 284 -10.62 10.16 0.05
N LEU A 285 -9.33 10.48 0.12
CA LEU A 285 -8.72 11.55 -0.67
C LEU A 285 -7.91 10.95 -1.82
N GLU A 286 -8.24 11.32 -3.05
CA GLU A 286 -7.40 11.00 -4.19
C GLU A 286 -6.18 11.91 -4.21
N LEU A 287 -5.01 11.34 -3.96
CA LEU A 287 -3.75 12.09 -3.99
C LEU A 287 -3.06 11.91 -5.35
N LYS A 288 -2.44 12.98 -5.86
CA LYS A 288 -1.46 12.88 -6.94
C LYS A 288 -0.22 12.19 -6.39
N ASN A 289 0.17 11.07 -7.01
CA ASN A 289 1.27 10.25 -6.51
C ASN A 289 2.58 10.70 -7.18
N TYR A 290 3.65 10.72 -6.39
CA TYR A 290 4.99 11.09 -6.79
C TYR A 290 5.98 10.13 -6.16
N MET A 291 7.13 9.96 -6.82
CA MET A 291 8.22 9.12 -6.36
C MET A 291 9.52 9.94 -6.28
N TYR A 292 10.27 9.83 -5.19
CA TYR A 292 11.58 10.48 -4.96
C TYR A 292 11.58 12.02 -4.86
N SER A 293 10.72 12.71 -5.60
CA SER A 293 10.47 14.15 -5.61
C SER A 293 9.20 14.47 -6.42
N PHE A 294 8.75 15.73 -6.43
CA PHE A 294 7.65 16.17 -7.28
C PHE A 294 8.00 16.21 -8.79
N GLU A 295 9.24 15.84 -9.15
CA GLU A 295 9.67 15.64 -10.54
C GLU A 295 9.12 14.34 -11.17
N PHE A 296 8.81 13.29 -10.38
CA PHE A 296 8.41 12.00 -10.94
C PHE A 296 6.96 11.64 -10.58
N PRO A 297 5.97 12.15 -11.35
CA PRO A 297 4.56 11.82 -11.13
C PRO A 297 4.23 10.38 -11.52
N LEU A 298 3.35 9.76 -10.74
CA LEU A 298 2.80 8.42 -10.97
C LEU A 298 1.30 8.51 -11.28
N GLU A 299 0.85 7.73 -12.25
CA GLU A 299 -0.58 7.59 -12.54
C GLU A 299 -1.28 6.77 -11.45
N SER A 300 -2.11 7.45 -10.66
CA SER A 300 -3.07 6.94 -9.64
C SER A 300 -2.62 5.75 -8.78
N GLY A 301 -2.43 6.01 -7.49
CA GLY A 301 -2.21 4.99 -6.46
C GLY A 301 -3.50 4.38 -5.92
N ASN A 302 -3.41 3.12 -5.48
CA ASN A 302 -4.53 2.39 -4.87
C ASN A 302 -4.81 2.83 -3.43
N TRP A 303 -3.78 3.28 -2.71
CA TRP A 303 -3.88 3.72 -1.32
C TRP A 303 -4.30 5.18 -1.23
N LYS A 304 -5.25 5.47 -0.33
CA LYS A 304 -5.86 6.78 -0.15
C LYS A 304 -6.12 7.04 1.33
N PRO A 305 -5.61 8.14 1.90
CA PRO A 305 -6.00 8.51 3.25
C PRO A 305 -7.49 8.84 3.32
N ALA A 306 -8.03 8.81 4.52
CA ALA A 306 -9.44 9.04 4.76
C ALA A 306 -9.66 10.19 5.73
N VAL A 307 -10.72 10.97 5.48
CA VAL A 307 -11.26 11.94 6.41
C VAL A 307 -12.56 11.38 6.96
N HIS A 308 -12.62 11.28 8.29
CA HIS A 308 -13.78 10.82 9.02
C HIS A 308 -14.47 12.00 9.70
N VAL A 309 -15.80 12.06 9.62
CA VAL A 309 -16.60 12.75 10.63
C VAL A 309 -16.48 11.93 11.92
N TYR A 310 -15.83 12.50 12.93
CA TYR A 310 -15.47 11.76 14.13
C TYR A 310 -16.71 11.37 14.94
N ARG A 311 -16.77 10.11 15.32
CA ARG A 311 -17.74 9.51 16.24
C ARG A 311 -16.97 8.80 17.37
N PRO A 312 -17.58 8.56 18.54
CA PRO A 312 -16.91 7.84 19.64
C PRO A 312 -16.35 6.45 19.26
N TRP A 313 -16.97 5.79 18.28
CA TRP A 313 -16.55 4.49 17.75
C TRP A 313 -15.60 4.58 16.54
N THR A 314 -15.22 5.78 16.09
CA THR A 314 -14.23 5.94 15.01
C THR A 314 -12.89 5.36 15.46
N VAL A 315 -12.31 4.47 14.63
CA VAL A 315 -11.02 3.83 14.87
C VAL A 315 -10.05 4.25 13.77
N TYR A 316 -8.82 4.59 14.15
CA TYR A 316 -7.73 4.88 13.23
C TYR A 316 -7.44 3.66 12.36
N LYS A 317 -7.64 3.82 11.05
CA LYS A 317 -7.38 2.82 10.02
C LYS A 317 -6.89 3.51 8.76
N HIS A 318 -5.99 2.84 8.06
CA HIS A 318 -5.53 3.24 6.73
C HIS A 318 -5.81 2.06 5.81
N SER A 319 -7.04 1.97 5.33
CA SER A 319 -7.53 0.98 4.37
C SER A 319 -8.87 1.51 3.85
N ARG A 320 -9.44 0.94 2.78
CA ARG A 320 -10.78 1.32 2.33
C ARG A 320 -11.79 1.22 3.49
N GLN A 321 -12.42 2.35 3.84
CA GLN A 321 -13.43 2.49 4.90
C GLN A 321 -14.80 2.90 4.31
N SER A 322 -14.82 3.42 3.08
CA SER A 322 -16.01 3.80 2.32
C SER A 322 -15.71 3.75 0.82
N ASP A 323 -16.76 3.92 0.01
CA ASP A 323 -16.65 3.93 -1.45
C ASP A 323 -16.48 5.34 -2.02
N TYR A 324 -16.69 6.39 -1.21
CA TYR A 324 -16.54 7.78 -1.64
C TYR A 324 -15.07 8.23 -1.67
N VAL A 325 -14.66 8.81 -2.79
CA VAL A 325 -13.34 9.45 -2.97
C VAL A 325 -13.51 10.88 -3.44
N LEU A 326 -12.90 11.85 -2.76
CA LEU A 326 -12.78 13.21 -3.27
C LEU A 326 -11.60 13.29 -4.25
N SER A 327 -11.88 13.66 -5.50
CA SER A 327 -10.86 13.76 -6.55
C SER A 327 -9.83 14.85 -6.30
N ASN A 328 -8.59 14.66 -6.77
CA ASN A 328 -7.51 15.66 -6.75
C ASN A 328 -7.41 16.43 -5.40
N ALA A 329 -7.28 15.67 -4.31
CA ALA A 329 -7.40 16.13 -2.94
C ALA A 329 -6.07 16.24 -2.19
N GLY A 330 -4.94 16.20 -2.89
CA GLY A 330 -3.61 16.39 -2.32
C GLY A 330 -2.51 15.65 -3.07
N TRP A 331 -1.45 15.31 -2.33
CA TRP A 331 -0.22 14.74 -2.87
C TRP A 331 0.27 13.58 -2.00
N HIS A 332 0.83 12.56 -2.63
CA HIS A 332 1.54 11.48 -1.95
C HIS A 332 2.95 11.37 -2.54
N CYS A 333 3.99 11.58 -1.74
CA CYS A 333 5.38 11.60 -2.20
C CYS A 333 6.18 10.45 -1.57
N SER A 334 6.16 9.30 -2.22
CA SER A 334 6.88 8.11 -1.77
C SER A 334 8.39 8.29 -1.93
N PHE A 335 9.16 7.89 -0.91
CA PHE A 335 10.64 7.97 -0.90
C PHE A 335 11.20 9.37 -1.17
N CYS A 336 10.49 10.43 -0.80
CA CYS A 336 10.93 11.80 -1.04
C CYS A 336 11.82 12.33 0.12
N PHE A 337 13.07 11.87 0.15
CA PHE A 337 14.04 12.22 1.19
C PHE A 337 15.18 13.12 0.71
N ARG A 338 15.84 13.79 1.66
CA ARG A 338 16.95 14.71 1.43
C ARG A 338 18.28 13.98 1.22
N THR A 339 18.50 12.92 1.98
CA THR A 339 19.76 12.14 1.99
C THR A 339 19.53 10.73 1.50
N ILE A 340 20.55 10.09 0.91
CA ILE A 340 20.45 8.69 0.45
C ILE A 340 20.23 7.73 1.63
N GLN A 341 20.80 8.04 2.79
CA GLN A 341 20.69 7.20 3.97
C GLN A 341 19.27 7.13 4.53
N GLU A 342 18.44 8.15 4.33
CA GLU A 342 17.01 8.08 4.65
C GLU A 342 16.26 7.10 3.73
N PHE A 343 16.68 6.95 2.45
CA PHE A 343 16.14 5.91 1.57
C PHE A 343 16.50 4.53 2.10
N VAL A 344 17.80 4.30 2.38
CA VAL A 344 18.31 3.03 2.94
C VAL A 344 17.56 2.68 4.23
N PHE A 345 17.36 3.67 5.10
CA PHE A 345 16.58 3.49 6.32
C PHE A 345 15.15 3.07 6.04
N LYS A 346 14.39 3.80 5.20
CA LYS A 346 12.99 3.43 4.88
C LYS A 346 12.93 2.03 4.24
N MET A 347 13.80 1.74 3.27
CA MET A 347 13.89 0.44 2.59
C MET A 347 14.08 -0.73 3.56
N THR A 348 14.76 -0.52 4.69
CA THR A 348 15.04 -1.57 5.68
C THR A 348 14.15 -1.52 6.94
N ALA A 349 13.36 -0.46 7.10
CA ALA A 349 12.59 -0.18 8.32
C ALA A 349 11.08 -0.43 8.18
N TYR A 350 10.50 -0.18 7.00
CA TYR A 350 9.05 -0.23 6.80
C TYR A 350 8.52 -1.64 6.54
N SER A 351 7.19 -1.75 6.40
CA SER A 351 6.51 -3.06 6.35
C SER A 351 6.88 -3.93 5.15
N HIS A 352 7.40 -3.33 4.08
CA HIS A 352 7.88 -4.05 2.89
C HIS A 352 9.41 -4.15 2.81
N ALA A 353 10.11 -4.21 3.95
CA ALA A 353 11.56 -4.38 3.97
C ALA A 353 12.04 -5.70 3.33
N ASP A 354 11.14 -6.68 3.14
CA ASP A 354 11.36 -7.92 2.40
C ASP A 354 11.73 -7.69 0.92
N ARG A 355 11.40 -6.53 0.36
CA ARG A 355 11.78 -6.15 -1.02
C ARG A 355 13.29 -5.94 -1.18
N VAL A 356 14.04 -5.74 -0.10
CA VAL A 356 15.51 -5.67 -0.12
C VAL A 356 16.09 -7.09 -0.15
N LYS A 357 16.31 -7.62 -1.35
CA LYS A 357 16.76 -9.02 -1.53
C LYS A 357 18.26 -9.20 -1.65
N ARG A 358 18.95 -8.14 -2.03
CA ARG A 358 20.39 -8.14 -2.28
C ARG A 358 21.01 -6.91 -1.63
N SER A 359 22.23 -7.05 -1.13
CA SER A 359 22.94 -5.96 -0.46
C SER A 359 23.22 -4.78 -1.40
N ASP A 360 23.37 -5.01 -2.71
CA ASP A 360 23.57 -3.95 -3.70
C ASP A 360 22.35 -3.02 -3.82
N PHE A 361 21.15 -3.44 -3.39
CA PHE A 361 19.99 -2.54 -3.35
C PHE A 361 20.17 -1.37 -2.38
N LEU A 362 21.04 -1.55 -1.38
CA LEU A 362 21.37 -0.54 -0.38
C LEU A 362 22.63 0.26 -0.74
N ASP A 363 23.24 0.01 -1.90
CA ASP A 363 24.40 0.77 -2.37
C ASP A 363 24.02 2.23 -2.65
N VAL A 364 24.75 3.16 -2.04
CA VAL A 364 24.47 4.60 -2.09
C VAL A 364 24.55 5.13 -3.52
N SER A 365 25.55 4.69 -4.29
CA SER A 365 25.76 5.14 -5.66
C SER A 365 24.66 4.62 -6.59
N ARG A 366 24.25 3.36 -6.42
CA ARG A 366 23.12 2.76 -7.15
C ARG A 366 21.83 3.50 -6.84
N ILE A 367 21.50 3.72 -5.57
CA ILE A 367 20.28 4.44 -5.19
C ILE A 367 20.26 5.83 -5.83
N GLN A 368 21.36 6.60 -5.70
CA GLN A 368 21.45 7.93 -6.29
C GLN A 368 21.21 7.92 -7.80
N LYS A 369 21.75 6.92 -8.51
CA LYS A 369 21.52 6.75 -9.95
C LYS A 369 20.04 6.45 -10.25
N ILE A 370 19.45 5.48 -9.55
CA ILE A 370 18.06 5.05 -9.75
C ILE A 370 17.07 6.20 -9.52
N ILE A 371 17.21 6.92 -8.41
CA ILE A 371 16.27 7.99 -8.08
C ILE A 371 16.35 9.17 -9.06
N CYS A 372 17.53 9.43 -9.64
CA CYS A 372 17.69 10.44 -10.69
C CYS A 372 17.14 9.94 -12.04
N GLN A 373 17.22 8.64 -12.32
CA GLN A 373 16.66 8.06 -13.55
C GLN A 373 15.13 7.93 -13.48
N GLY A 374 14.57 7.81 -12.28
CA GLY A 374 13.15 7.51 -12.09
C GLY A 374 12.86 6.00 -12.15
N ASP A 375 13.86 5.15 -11.95
CA ASP A 375 13.71 3.69 -11.96
C ASP A 375 13.18 3.15 -10.63
N ASP A 376 12.76 1.89 -10.57
CA ASP A 376 12.31 1.22 -9.33
C ASP A 376 13.49 0.82 -8.43
N LEU A 377 13.46 1.22 -7.15
CA LEU A 377 14.53 0.92 -6.17
C LEU A 377 14.81 -0.58 -6.00
N TYR A 378 13.79 -1.42 -6.22
CA TYR A 378 13.79 -2.85 -5.93
C TYR A 378 13.86 -3.73 -7.21
N ASP A 379 14.06 -3.13 -8.38
CA ASP A 379 14.03 -3.79 -9.69
C ASP A 379 12.74 -4.60 -9.94
N MET A 380 11.61 -4.15 -9.37
CA MET A 380 10.31 -4.81 -9.51
C MET A 380 9.58 -4.36 -10.77
N LEU A 381 8.68 -5.23 -11.26
CA LEU A 381 7.74 -4.86 -12.32
C LEU A 381 6.52 -4.12 -11.74
N PRO A 382 5.86 -3.25 -12.53
CA PRO A 382 4.64 -2.57 -12.11
C PRO A 382 3.53 -3.53 -11.66
N GLU A 383 2.76 -3.10 -10.68
CA GLU A 383 1.65 -3.85 -10.09
C GLU A 383 0.34 -3.67 -10.87
N GLU A 384 0.29 -4.20 -12.10
CA GLU A 384 -0.83 -3.96 -13.03
C GLU A 384 -1.74 -5.17 -13.27
N TYR A 385 -3.01 -4.88 -13.53
CA TYR A 385 -4.07 -5.86 -13.77
C TYR A 385 -4.34 -6.13 -15.25
N SER A 386 -3.64 -5.44 -16.15
CA SER A 386 -3.72 -5.68 -17.60
C SER A 386 -2.33 -5.60 -18.22
N PHE A 387 -2.07 -6.42 -19.25
CA PHE A 387 -0.80 -6.36 -19.98
C PHE A 387 -0.55 -4.99 -20.61
N ARG A 388 -1.62 -4.32 -21.10
CA ARG A 388 -1.51 -2.98 -21.69
C ARG A 388 -0.96 -1.97 -20.69
N GLU A 389 -1.54 -1.90 -19.50
CA GLU A 389 -1.07 -0.99 -18.45
C GLU A 389 0.30 -1.40 -17.91
N LEU A 390 0.56 -2.71 -17.77
CA LEU A 390 1.87 -3.24 -17.38
C LEU A 390 2.97 -2.74 -18.32
N PHE A 391 2.80 -2.89 -19.63
CA PHE A 391 3.79 -2.44 -20.62
C PHE A 391 3.88 -0.91 -20.70
N LYS A 392 2.76 -0.20 -20.52
CA LYS A 392 2.75 1.27 -20.49
C LYS A 392 3.58 1.81 -19.32
N ARG A 393 3.55 1.14 -18.17
CA ARG A 393 4.20 1.55 -16.92
C ARG A 393 5.57 0.91 -16.71
N MET A 394 6.00 0.04 -17.62
CA MET A 394 7.30 -0.60 -17.54
C MET A 394 8.40 0.38 -17.95
N GLY A 395 9.43 0.47 -17.11
CA GLY A 395 10.56 1.38 -17.32
C GLY A 395 10.57 2.54 -16.32
N SER A 396 11.37 3.55 -16.62
CA SER A 396 11.55 4.71 -15.75
C SER A 396 10.30 5.61 -15.74
N ILE A 397 10.00 6.18 -14.57
CA ILE A 397 8.96 7.18 -14.41
C ILE A 397 9.36 8.44 -15.19
N PRO A 398 8.49 8.97 -16.07
CA PRO A 398 8.81 10.17 -16.84
C PRO A 398 8.97 11.39 -15.92
N ARG A 399 10.00 12.20 -16.20
CA ARG A 399 10.24 13.45 -15.49
C ARG A 399 9.22 14.51 -15.89
N SER A 400 8.72 15.25 -14.91
CA SER A 400 7.91 16.45 -15.05
C SER A 400 8.78 17.68 -14.82
N THR A 401 8.74 18.61 -15.76
CA THR A 401 9.33 19.95 -15.59
C THR A 401 8.39 20.91 -14.87
N SER A 402 7.14 20.50 -14.64
CA SER A 402 6.12 21.31 -13.97
C SER A 402 6.12 21.04 -12.47
N ALA A 403 6.25 22.12 -11.70
CA ALA A 403 5.94 22.17 -10.26
C ALA A 403 4.63 22.93 -10.00
N VAL A 404 3.74 23.02 -11.00
CA VAL A 404 2.42 23.64 -10.82
C VAL A 404 1.55 22.73 -9.96
N HIS A 405 0.78 23.32 -9.04
CA HIS A 405 -0.08 22.60 -8.11
C HIS A 405 0.65 21.63 -7.18
N VAL A 406 1.88 21.94 -6.75
CA VAL A 406 2.53 21.29 -5.58
C VAL A 406 2.18 22.09 -4.30
N PRO A 407 2.51 21.63 -3.08
CA PRO A 407 2.21 22.38 -1.85
C PRO A 407 2.76 23.81 -1.88
N ALA A 408 1.98 24.79 -1.41
CA ALA A 408 2.40 26.19 -1.41
C ALA A 408 3.58 26.39 -0.45
N TYR A 409 3.54 25.77 0.73
CA TYR A 409 4.63 25.85 1.71
C TYR A 409 5.96 25.32 1.16
N LEU A 410 5.91 24.32 0.26
CA LEU A 410 7.10 23.82 -0.44
C LEU A 410 7.74 24.91 -1.31
N LEU A 411 6.93 25.63 -2.09
CA LEU A 411 7.39 26.68 -2.99
C LEU A 411 7.89 27.92 -2.24
N GLU A 412 7.20 28.30 -1.18
CA GLU A 412 7.62 29.41 -0.28
C GLU A 412 8.98 29.13 0.36
N ASN A 413 9.36 27.86 0.50
CA ASN A 413 10.61 27.40 1.11
C ASN A 413 11.50 26.63 0.11
N ALA A 414 11.41 26.98 -1.18
CA ALA A 414 12.03 26.21 -2.27
C ALA A 414 13.54 25.98 -2.10
N GLU A 415 14.30 26.94 -1.56
CA GLU A 415 15.74 26.76 -1.33
C GLU A 415 16.03 25.63 -0.34
N LYS A 416 15.24 25.53 0.74
CA LYS A 416 15.38 24.48 1.74
C LYS A 416 14.99 23.11 1.19
N PHE A 417 13.95 23.06 0.35
CA PHE A 417 13.35 21.84 -0.17
C PHE A 417 13.65 21.60 -1.65
N LYS A 418 14.73 22.19 -2.17
CA LYS A 418 15.10 22.12 -3.60
C LYS A 418 15.19 20.69 -4.13
N PHE A 419 15.59 19.75 -3.27
CA PHE A 419 15.69 18.33 -3.61
C PHE A 419 14.34 17.67 -3.98
N LEU A 420 13.22 18.27 -3.55
CA LEU A 420 11.85 17.83 -3.87
C LEU A 420 11.32 18.44 -5.17
N LEU A 421 11.99 19.43 -5.75
CA LEU A 421 11.56 20.13 -6.95
C LEU A 421 12.31 19.63 -8.21
N PRO A 422 11.76 19.87 -9.42
CA PRO A 422 12.42 19.47 -10.67
C PRO A 422 13.86 19.94 -10.78
N GLY A 423 14.76 19.03 -11.18
CA GLY A 423 16.21 19.26 -11.28
C GLY A 423 16.95 19.06 -9.95
N GLY A 424 16.24 18.75 -8.88
CA GLY A 424 16.79 18.57 -7.54
C GLY A 424 17.31 17.16 -7.23
N CYS A 425 17.46 16.25 -8.19
CA CYS A 425 17.60 14.80 -7.93
C CYS A 425 18.87 14.37 -7.16
N LEU A 426 19.95 15.16 -7.18
CA LEU A 426 21.17 14.86 -6.42
C LEU A 426 20.91 15.02 -4.91
N ARG A 427 21.19 13.96 -4.15
CA ARG A 427 21.00 13.91 -2.70
C ARG A 427 22.34 14.04 -2.01
N GLN A 428 22.31 14.60 -0.81
CA GLN A 428 23.49 14.63 0.04
C GLN A 428 23.75 13.23 0.60
N SER A 429 25.02 12.85 0.74
CA SER A 429 25.40 11.69 1.53
C SER A 429 25.63 12.16 2.96
N ASP A 430 24.85 11.65 3.90
CA ASP A 430 25.08 11.81 5.34
C ASP A 430 25.59 10.48 5.88
N THR A 431 26.91 10.27 5.81
CA THR A 431 27.54 9.02 6.27
C THR A 431 27.31 8.78 7.76
N GLU A 432 27.17 9.83 8.56
CA GLU A 432 26.86 9.72 9.99
C GLU A 432 25.39 9.41 10.25
N PHE A 433 24.50 9.49 9.26
CA PHE A 433 23.10 9.11 9.44
C PHE A 433 23.02 7.67 9.91
N LEU A 434 23.50 6.71 9.11
CA LEU A 434 23.40 5.28 9.42
C LEU A 434 24.16 4.88 10.70
N ASP A 435 25.28 5.53 11.01
CA ASP A 435 26.05 5.27 12.24
C ASP A 435 25.29 5.68 13.52
N ARG A 436 24.23 6.49 13.39
CA ARG A 436 23.32 6.84 14.49
C ARG A 436 22.20 5.79 14.70
N PHE A 437 22.19 4.67 13.97
CA PHE A 437 21.16 3.60 14.00
C PHE A 437 21.65 2.23 14.45
#